data_AF-A0A7Y4JV59-F1
#
_entry.id   AF-A0A7Y4JV59-F1
#
_cell.length_a   1.000
_cell.length_b   1.000
_cell.length_c   1.000
_cell.angle_alpha   90.00
_cell.angle_beta   90.00
_cell.angle_gamma   90.00
#
_symmetry.space_group_name_H-M   'P 1'
#
loop_
_entity.id
_entity.type
_entity.pdbx_description
1 polymer ?
#
loop_
_entity_poly.entity_id
_entity_poly.type
_entity_poly.pdbx_seq_one_letter_code
_entity_poly.pdbx_strand_id
1 'polypeptide(L)'
;MRVITPDLLVAAVTELSRGTKLVRMKDVLAWCEWNGVDAQGDGLKNQALWDAERAEAQTHRRLLKFKSGECKQSRLGWALVPHGAKARELATELRWCEQLWNGVDWVWLGGIAPVPERRPNRVRDVEQAPASP
;
A
#
# COMPACT_ATOMS: atom_id res chain seq x y z
N MET A 1 -22.54 -7.55 -6.57
CA MET A 1 -21.26 -7.18 -5.94
C MET A 1 -20.99 -5.73 -6.31
N ARG A 2 -20.73 -4.84 -5.34
CA ARG A 2 -20.52 -3.41 -5.63
C ARG A 2 -19.02 -3.13 -5.80
N VAL A 3 -18.64 -2.34 -6.79
CA VAL A 3 -17.23 -1.95 -7.00
C VAL A 3 -16.78 -0.98 -5.92
N ILE A 4 -15.52 -1.06 -5.50
CA ILE A 4 -14.94 -0.15 -4.51
C ILE A 4 -15.02 1.31 -4.99
N THR A 5 -15.44 2.20 -4.09
CA THR A 5 -15.51 3.65 -4.30
C THR A 5 -14.62 4.36 -3.28
N PRO A 6 -14.36 5.68 -3.43
CA PRO A 6 -13.63 6.45 -2.43
C PRO A 6 -14.21 6.30 -1.02
N ASP A 7 -15.53 6.37 -0.88
CA ASP A 7 -16.20 6.24 0.42
C ASP A 7 -16.08 4.83 1.00
N LEU A 8 -16.09 3.79 0.17
CA LEU A 8 -15.88 2.41 0.64
C LEU A 8 -14.44 2.17 1.07
N LEU A 9 -13.47 2.74 0.36
CA LEU A 9 -12.06 2.70 0.77
C LEU A 9 -11.87 3.41 2.12
N VAL A 10 -12.46 4.59 2.29
CA VAL A 10 -12.41 5.34 3.56
C VAL A 10 -13.12 4.58 4.68
N ALA A 11 -14.26 3.94 4.41
CA ALA A 11 -14.97 3.12 5.38
C ALA A 11 -14.10 1.93 5.84
N ALA A 12 -13.47 1.21 4.89
CA ALA A 12 -12.57 0.10 5.19
C ALA A 12 -11.40 0.54 6.08
N VAL A 13 -10.72 1.63 5.71
CA VAL A 13 -9.61 2.17 6.50
C VAL A 13 -10.10 2.64 7.86
N THR A 14 -11.28 3.26 7.95
CA THR A 14 -11.86 3.70 9.21
C THR A 14 -12.11 2.55 10.16
N GLU A 15 -12.74 1.47 9.69
CA GLU A 15 -13.03 0.29 10.49
C GLU A 15 -11.73 -0.40 10.95
N LEU A 16 -10.82 -0.68 10.01
CA LEU A 16 -9.54 -1.34 10.29
C LEU A 16 -8.63 -0.48 11.18
N SER A 17 -8.81 0.84 11.17
CA SER A 17 -8.01 1.76 11.99
C SER A 17 -8.24 1.62 13.51
N ARG A 18 -9.27 0.86 13.90
CA ARG A 18 -9.51 0.48 15.30
C ARG A 18 -8.39 -0.44 15.84
N GLY A 19 -7.80 -1.28 14.98
CA GLY A 19 -6.71 -2.19 15.35
C GLY A 19 -5.30 -1.64 15.09
N THR A 20 -5.09 -0.91 13.99
CA THR A 20 -3.79 -0.31 13.63
C THR A 20 -3.98 1.05 12.97
N LYS A 21 -3.12 2.04 13.28
CA LYS A 21 -3.22 3.37 12.65
C LYS A 21 -2.68 3.43 11.23
N LEU A 22 -1.92 2.41 10.83
CA LEU A 22 -1.47 2.20 9.44
C LEU A 22 -2.09 0.90 8.92
N VAL A 23 -3.11 1.03 8.07
CA VAL A 23 -3.89 -0.07 7.51
C VAL A 23 -3.24 -0.51 6.20
N ARG A 24 -2.90 -1.80 6.07
CA ARG A 24 -2.17 -2.30 4.90
C ARG A 24 -3.14 -2.68 3.79
N MET A 25 -2.68 -2.61 2.54
CA MET A 25 -3.47 -3.01 1.37
C MET A 25 -4.07 -4.41 1.48
N LYS A 26 -3.31 -5.38 1.98
CA LYS A 26 -3.81 -6.75 2.18
C LYS A 26 -5.04 -6.80 3.12
N ASP A 27 -5.09 -5.91 4.11
CA ASP A 27 -6.15 -5.89 5.11
C ASP A 27 -7.40 -5.21 4.52
N VAL A 28 -7.21 -4.18 3.68
CA VAL A 28 -8.29 -3.58 2.89
C VAL A 28 -8.89 -4.58 1.90
N LEU A 29 -8.05 -5.37 1.20
CA LEU A 29 -8.53 -6.40 0.28
C LEU A 29 -9.35 -7.48 1.01
N ALA A 30 -8.89 -7.94 2.18
CA ALA A 30 -9.64 -8.88 3.01
C ALA A 30 -10.97 -8.28 3.49
N TRP A 31 -10.98 -7.00 3.88
CA TRP A 31 -12.23 -6.31 4.23
C TRP A 31 -13.20 -6.25 3.05
N CYS A 32 -12.70 -5.99 1.83
CA CYS A 32 -13.54 -5.96 0.63
C CYS A 32 -14.18 -7.32 0.36
N GLU A 33 -13.40 -8.40 0.48
CA GLU A 33 -13.89 -9.78 0.33
C GLU A 33 -15.01 -10.09 1.34
N TRP A 34 -14.80 -9.80 2.62
CA TRP A 34 -15.80 -10.04 3.66
C TRP A 34 -17.08 -9.21 3.51
N ASN A 35 -16.99 -8.05 2.85
CA ASN A 35 -18.13 -7.14 2.66
C ASN A 35 -18.75 -7.21 1.26
N GLY A 36 -18.34 -8.16 0.42
CA GLY A 36 -18.86 -8.29 -0.96
C GLY A 36 -18.59 -7.06 -1.83
N VAL A 37 -17.45 -6.40 -1.61
CA VAL A 37 -16.97 -5.25 -2.38
C VAL A 37 -15.91 -5.73 -3.38
N ASP A 38 -16.07 -5.38 -4.64
CA ASP A 38 -15.10 -5.68 -5.69
C ASP A 38 -13.98 -4.64 -5.71
N ALA A 39 -12.78 -5.03 -5.28
CA ALA A 39 -11.58 -4.20 -5.32
C ALA A 39 -10.80 -4.33 -6.65
N GLN A 40 -11.17 -5.27 -7.53
CA GLN A 40 -10.55 -5.45 -8.84
C GLN A 40 -11.22 -4.56 -9.89
N GLY A 41 -12.55 -4.66 -10.00
CA GLY A 41 -13.31 -4.15 -11.15
C GLY A 41 -13.02 -4.94 -12.43
N ASP A 42 -13.47 -4.42 -13.57
CA ASP A 42 -13.32 -5.07 -14.88
C ASP A 42 -11.92 -4.89 -15.52
N GLY A 43 -11.00 -4.27 -14.81
CA GLY A 43 -9.71 -3.80 -15.34
C GLY A 43 -8.50 -4.67 -14.99
N LEU A 44 -7.32 -4.03 -14.97
CA LEU A 44 -6.10 -4.64 -14.46
C LEU A 44 -6.22 -4.97 -12.97
N LYS A 45 -5.29 -5.77 -12.45
CA LYS A 45 -5.26 -6.16 -11.04
C LYS A 45 -5.32 -4.94 -10.11
N ASN A 46 -6.34 -4.91 -9.25
CA ASN A 46 -6.68 -3.85 -8.30
C ASN A 46 -6.96 -2.48 -8.95
N GLN A 47 -7.35 -2.43 -10.23
CA GLN A 47 -7.56 -1.16 -10.94
C GLN A 47 -8.64 -0.31 -10.27
N ALA A 48 -9.78 -0.90 -9.90
CA ALA A 48 -10.85 -0.17 -9.21
C ALA A 48 -10.39 0.44 -7.87
N LEU A 49 -9.55 -0.29 -7.11
CA LEU A 49 -8.95 0.25 -5.88
C LEU A 49 -8.02 1.44 -6.15
N TRP A 50 -7.23 1.40 -7.22
CA TRP A 50 -6.38 2.53 -7.62
C TRP A 50 -7.18 3.74 -8.08
N ASP A 51 -8.28 3.52 -8.78
CA ASP A 51 -9.16 4.60 -9.21
C ASP A 51 -9.91 5.21 -8.02
N ALA A 52 -10.35 4.40 -7.05
CA ALA A 52 -10.93 4.88 -5.79
C ALA A 52 -9.91 5.68 -4.96
N GLU A 53 -8.66 5.22 -4.84
CA GLU A 53 -7.58 5.95 -4.17
C GLU A 53 -7.32 7.30 -4.85
N ARG A 54 -7.22 7.31 -6.18
CA ARG A 54 -6.98 8.54 -6.95
C ARG A 54 -8.12 9.53 -6.80
N ALA A 55 -9.37 9.07 -6.91
CA ALA A 55 -10.54 9.91 -6.73
C ALA A 55 -10.63 10.48 -5.30
N GLU A 56 -10.26 9.70 -4.28
CA GLU A 56 -10.16 10.19 -2.90
C GLU A 56 -9.12 11.31 -2.74
N ALA A 57 -7.95 11.15 -3.36
CA ALA A 57 -6.87 12.14 -3.32
C ALA A 57 -7.22 13.45 -4.08
N GLN A 58 -8.07 13.35 -5.11
CA GLN A 58 -8.53 14.49 -5.90
C GLN A 58 -9.64 15.28 -5.21
N THR A 59 -10.46 14.61 -4.39
CA THR A 59 -11.68 15.19 -3.79
C THR A 59 -11.48 15.53 -2.31
N HIS A 60 -11.72 14.56 -1.42
CA HIS A 60 -11.88 14.79 0.01
C HIS A 60 -10.58 14.69 0.81
N ARG A 61 -9.56 13.98 0.29
CA ARG A 61 -8.21 13.86 0.89
C ARG A 61 -8.23 13.43 2.36
N ARG A 62 -9.11 12.49 2.70
CA ARG A 62 -9.30 11.96 4.07
C ARG A 62 -8.22 10.94 4.45
N LEU A 63 -7.50 10.41 3.45
CA LEU A 63 -6.49 9.37 3.60
C LEU A 63 -5.08 9.90 3.33
N LEU A 64 -4.14 9.46 4.16
CA LEU A 64 -2.70 9.50 3.90
C LEU A 64 -2.28 8.19 3.24
N LYS A 65 -1.32 8.26 2.32
CA LYS A 65 -0.79 7.11 1.58
C LYS A 65 0.65 6.82 2.01
N PHE A 66 0.96 5.56 2.29
CA PHE A 66 2.30 5.11 2.65
C PHE A 66 2.72 3.94 1.79
N LYS A 67 3.98 3.93 1.34
CA LYS A 67 4.51 2.87 0.48
C LYS A 67 5.94 2.49 0.90
N SER A 68 6.27 1.21 0.80
CA SER A 68 7.56 0.67 1.24
C SER A 68 8.71 0.80 0.21
N GLY A 69 8.44 1.35 -0.96
CA GLY A 69 9.42 1.46 -2.03
C GLY A 69 8.81 1.83 -3.39
N GLU A 70 9.67 2.02 -4.38
CA GLU A 70 9.25 2.46 -5.72
C GLU A 70 8.59 1.34 -6.53
N CYS A 71 9.05 0.10 -6.37
CA CYS A 71 8.64 -1.01 -7.24
C CYS A 71 7.14 -1.35 -7.11
N LYS A 72 6.57 -1.94 -8.17
CA LYS A 72 5.17 -2.39 -8.23
C LYS A 72 4.78 -3.41 -7.15
N GLN A 73 5.77 -4.13 -6.61
CA GLN A 73 5.58 -5.13 -5.54
C GLN A 73 5.73 -4.56 -4.13
N SER A 74 6.06 -3.27 -4.01
CA SER A 74 6.20 -2.62 -2.71
C SER A 74 4.89 -2.66 -1.96
N ARG A 75 4.98 -2.81 -0.64
CA ARG A 75 3.82 -2.79 0.24
C ARG A 75 3.24 -1.39 0.25
N LEU A 76 1.92 -1.32 0.38
CA LEU A 76 1.14 -0.09 0.41
C LEU A 76 0.21 -0.13 1.61
N GLY A 77 -0.09 1.04 2.16
CA GLY A 77 -1.14 1.20 3.15
C GLY A 77 -1.60 2.65 3.26
N TRP A 78 -2.64 2.82 4.07
CA TRP A 78 -3.30 4.08 4.30
C TRP A 78 -3.50 4.36 5.77
N ALA A 79 -3.69 5.63 6.09
CA ALA A 79 -4.15 6.06 7.40
C ALA A 79 -5.18 7.17 7.23
N LEU A 80 -6.10 7.29 8.19
CA LEU A 80 -6.95 8.49 8.28
C LEU A 80 -6.07 9.69 8.66
N VAL A 81 -6.34 10.86 8.07
CA VAL A 81 -5.62 12.11 8.39
C VAL A 81 -5.54 12.41 9.90
N PRO A 82 -6.62 12.26 10.72
CA PRO A 82 -6.54 12.43 12.17
C PRO A 82 -5.56 11.48 12.88
N HIS A 83 -5.24 10.33 12.28
CA HIS A 83 -4.30 9.35 12.82
C HIS A 83 -2.87 9.56 12.31
N GLY A 84 -2.61 10.63 11.54
CA GLY A 84 -1.37 10.81 10.78
C GLY A 84 -0.10 10.74 11.60
N ALA A 85 -0.06 11.34 12.80
CA ALA A 85 1.11 11.28 13.67
C ALA A 85 1.48 9.83 14.02
N LYS A 86 0.50 9.04 14.51
CA LYS A 86 0.73 7.65 14.89
C LYS A 86 1.01 6.75 13.69
N ALA A 87 0.37 7.02 12.55
CA ALA A 87 0.63 6.30 11.31
C ALA A 87 2.05 6.52 10.80
N ARG A 88 2.58 7.75 10.90
CA ARG A 88 3.96 8.07 10.53
C ARG A 88 4.98 7.38 11.43
N GLU A 89 4.75 7.33 12.74
CA GLU A 89 5.58 6.54 13.66
C GLU A 89 5.68 5.06 13.23
N LEU A 90 4.52 4.43 12.98
CA LEU A 90 4.47 3.05 12.49
C LEU A 90 5.10 2.87 11.11
N ALA A 91 4.93 3.85 10.22
CA ALA A 91 5.56 3.84 8.90
C ALA A 91 7.09 3.89 9.04
N THR A 92 7.63 4.72 9.94
CA THR A 92 9.07 4.79 10.23
C THR A 92 9.61 3.45 10.74
N GLU A 93 8.93 2.82 11.70
CA GLU A 93 9.31 1.49 12.21
C GLU A 93 9.36 0.42 11.09
N LEU A 94 8.44 0.53 10.12
CA LEU A 94 8.34 -0.37 8.97
C LEU A 94 9.21 0.04 7.78
N ARG A 95 9.93 1.18 7.86
CA ARG A 95 10.68 1.81 6.77
C ARG A 95 9.82 2.12 5.53
N TRP A 96 8.61 2.60 5.76
CA TRP A 96 7.71 3.10 4.71
C TRP A 96 7.80 4.62 4.66
N CYS A 97 7.53 5.18 3.49
CA CYS A 97 7.49 6.62 3.28
C CYS A 97 6.08 7.04 2.85
N GLU A 98 5.68 8.24 3.27
CA GLU A 98 4.43 8.86 2.86
C GLU A 98 4.54 9.33 1.40
N GLN A 99 3.45 9.19 0.64
CA GLN A 99 3.30 9.77 -0.68
C GLN A 99 2.21 10.84 -0.65
N LEU A 100 2.50 12.00 -1.26
CA LEU A 100 1.59 13.12 -1.40
C LEU A 100 1.05 13.17 -2.82
N TRP A 101 -0.24 13.48 -2.98
CA TRP A 101 -0.82 13.77 -4.28
C TRP A 101 -0.54 15.23 -4.66
N ASN A 102 0.17 15.46 -5.77
CA ASN A 102 0.50 16.82 -6.23
C ASN A 102 -0.54 17.40 -7.23
N GLY A 103 -1.63 16.68 -7.49
CA GLY A 103 -2.62 17.04 -8.52
C GLY A 103 -2.48 16.22 -9.82
N VAL A 104 -1.29 15.68 -10.08
CA VAL A 104 -0.96 14.92 -11.30
C VAL A 104 -0.50 13.50 -10.97
N ASP A 105 0.38 13.36 -9.99
CA ASP A 105 0.97 12.09 -9.57
C ASP A 105 1.27 12.06 -8.06
N TRP A 106 1.65 10.88 -7.58
CA TRP A 106 2.11 10.61 -6.22
C TRP A 106 3.61 10.91 -6.08
N VAL A 107 3.94 11.91 -5.27
CA VAL A 107 5.32 12.28 -4.95
C VAL A 107 5.71 11.81 -3.55
N TRP A 108 6.96 11.39 -3.37
CA TRP A 108 7.47 11.01 -2.06
C TRP A 108 7.60 12.22 -1.15
N LEU A 109 7.13 12.10 0.10
CA LEU A 109 7.40 13.10 1.12
C LEU A 109 8.91 13.16 1.36
N GLY A 110 9.52 14.34 1.15
CA GLY A 110 10.98 14.51 1.19
C GLY A 110 11.70 14.18 -0.14
N GLY A 111 10.96 13.87 -1.21
CA GLY A 111 11.50 13.72 -2.56
C GLY A 111 12.25 12.42 -2.85
N ILE A 112 12.47 11.56 -1.85
CA ILE A 112 13.26 10.33 -1.99
C ILE A 112 12.40 9.11 -1.68
N ALA A 113 12.39 8.13 -2.60
CA ALA A 113 11.77 6.84 -2.39
C ALA A 113 12.54 6.03 -1.31
N PRO A 114 11.85 5.31 -0.41
CA PRO A 114 12.52 4.43 0.52
C PRO A 114 13.17 3.26 -0.24
N VAL A 115 14.41 2.94 0.10
CA VAL A 115 15.12 1.79 -0.47
C VAL A 115 14.62 0.53 0.24
N PRO A 116 13.96 -0.40 -0.46
CA PRO A 116 13.53 -1.65 0.15
C PRO A 116 14.74 -2.42 0.69
N GLU A 117 14.62 -3.05 1.86
CA GLU A 117 15.62 -4.04 2.27
C GLU A 117 15.68 -5.15 1.22
N ARG A 118 16.76 -5.19 0.46
CA ARG A 118 17.04 -6.34 -0.41
C ARG A 118 17.18 -7.54 0.52
N ARG A 119 16.31 -8.55 0.36
CA ARG A 119 16.64 -9.87 0.94
C ARG A 119 18.02 -10.24 0.41
N PRO A 120 18.96 -10.67 1.27
CA PRO A 120 20.22 -11.19 0.77
C PRO A 120 19.89 -12.28 -0.25
N ASN A 121 20.43 -12.14 -1.47
CA ASN A 121 20.33 -13.18 -2.48
C ASN A 121 20.81 -14.47 -1.82
N ARG A 122 19.95 -15.49 -1.77
CA ARG A 122 20.36 -16.84 -1.44
C ARG A 122 21.36 -17.21 -2.54
N VAL A 123 22.65 -17.07 -2.25
CA VAL A 123 23.71 -17.59 -3.11
C VAL A 123 23.39 -19.07 -3.23
N ARG A 124 22.94 -19.49 -4.41
CA ARG A 124 22.94 -20.91 -4.76
C ARG A 124 24.41 -21.23 -4.93
N ASP A 125 25.04 -21.73 -3.88
CA ASP A 125 26.28 -22.48 -4.01
C ASP A 125 25.94 -23.72 -4.85
N VAL A 126 26.10 -23.58 -6.17
CA VAL A 126 26.22 -24.72 -7.06
C VAL A 126 27.69 -25.08 -7.04
N GLU A 127 28.10 -25.77 -5.98
CA GLU A 127 29.38 -26.47 -5.96
C GLU A 127 29.22 -27.69 -6.88
N GLN A 128 29.48 -27.47 -8.17
CA GLN A 128 29.79 -28.55 -9.10
C GLN A 128 31.10 -29.17 -8.64
N ALA A 129 31.03 -30.27 -7.90
CA ALA A 129 32.17 -31.16 -7.75
C ALA A 129 32.47 -31.78 -9.14
N PRO A 130 33.69 -31.65 -9.69
CA PRO A 130 34.07 -32.43 -10.86
C PRO A 130 34.18 -33.90 -10.43
N ALA A 131 33.47 -34.77 -11.13
CA ALA A 131 33.75 -36.20 -11.09
C ALA A 131 35.16 -36.41 -11.67
N SER A 132 36.11 -36.74 -10.80
CA SER A 132 37.45 -37.19 -11.19
C SER A 132 37.39 -38.65 -11.68
N PRO A 133 38.32 -39.05 -12.57
CA PRO A 133 38.19 -40.15 -13.52
C PRO A 133 38.25 -41.57 -12.93
#